data_AF-A0A0K1PL21-F1
#
_entry.id   AF-A0A0K1PL21-F1
#
_cell.length_a   1.000
_cell.length_b   1.000
_cell.length_c   1.000
_cell.angle_alpha   90.00
_cell.angle_beta   90.00
_cell.angle_gamma   90.00
#
_symmetry.space_group_name_H-M   'P 1'
#
loop_
_entity.id
_entity.type
_entity.pdbx_description
1 polymer ?
#
loop_
_entity_poly.entity_id
_entity_poly.type
_entity_poly.pdbx_seq_one_letter_code
_entity_poly.pdbx_strand_id
1 'polypeptide(L)'
;MFGPESRSSLERRLRGRLTARGLSSYADYYQLLKYSPLAIEEWEEAAELLTTHETYFFREDYQLRAFAEELLPMLAERLASRKRLQIWSAGCSTGEEAYTIAMLVLASGLFDGWDVRVYGSDLSKRCIAAARRGIYGPASFRTTTEEAKGRWFVPAEKAGAGSGEFFGVSPEVRALCHFGQMNMLDDERTHLVGRCDIIFCRNVLIYFDAPRRRQVIDMFHERLVSGGVLLLGHAESLLNVSTAFELLHLKEDLVYRKPLASGGGAGSGPNTGGGSR
;
A
#
# COMPACT_ATOMS: atom_id res chain seq x y z
N MET A 1 -3.66 -3.59 -20.45
CA MET A 1 -2.70 -2.70 -19.77
C MET A 1 -2.19 -1.59 -20.70
N PHE A 2 -1.90 -1.88 -21.98
CA PHE A 2 -1.45 -0.87 -22.94
C PHE A 2 -2.21 -1.03 -24.26
N GLY A 3 -2.89 0.01 -24.73
CA GLY A 3 -3.45 0.07 -26.09
C GLY A 3 -2.44 0.70 -27.07
N PRO A 4 -2.80 0.79 -28.36
CA PRO A 4 -1.93 1.32 -29.42
C PRO A 4 -1.33 2.69 -29.10
N GLU A 5 -2.10 3.55 -28.42
CA GLU A 5 -1.73 4.89 -27.98
C GLU A 5 -0.56 4.91 -26.97
N SER A 6 -0.32 3.82 -26.24
CA SER A 6 0.77 3.72 -25.26
C SER A 6 2.13 3.40 -25.92
N ARG A 7 2.15 3.03 -27.21
CA ARG A 7 3.32 2.49 -27.90
C ARG A 7 4.55 3.38 -27.82
N SER A 8 4.41 4.67 -28.12
CA SER A 8 5.53 5.63 -28.10
C SER A 8 6.14 5.81 -26.70
N SER A 9 5.29 5.78 -25.66
CA SER A 9 5.71 5.86 -24.25
C SER A 9 6.45 4.59 -23.82
N LEU A 10 5.92 3.40 -24.18
CA LEU A 10 6.55 2.11 -23.91
C LEU A 10 7.91 1.99 -24.60
N GLU A 11 7.98 2.32 -25.89
CA GLU A 11 9.23 2.33 -26.66
C GLU A 11 10.26 3.26 -26.01
N ARG A 12 9.86 4.48 -25.63
CA ARG A 12 10.76 5.41 -24.93
C ARG A 12 11.27 4.85 -23.60
N ARG A 13 10.40 4.23 -22.79
CA ARG A 13 10.76 3.65 -21.48
C ARG A 13 11.69 2.45 -21.60
N LEU A 14 11.46 1.57 -22.58
CA LEU A 14 12.27 0.36 -22.77
C LEU A 14 13.57 0.60 -23.55
N ARG A 15 13.72 1.71 -24.27
CA ARG A 15 14.92 2.05 -25.05
C ARG A 15 16.21 1.93 -24.24
N GLY A 16 16.19 2.37 -22.98
CA GLY A 16 17.34 2.26 -22.09
C GLY A 16 17.80 0.81 -21.87
N ARG A 17 16.87 -0.15 -21.84
CA ARG A 17 17.19 -1.59 -21.72
C ARG A 17 17.82 -2.15 -22.97
N LEU A 18 17.30 -1.77 -24.14
CA LEU A 18 17.89 -2.17 -25.43
C LEU A 18 19.35 -1.74 -25.50
N THR A 19 19.64 -0.48 -25.16
CA THR A 19 21.01 0.03 -25.09
C THR A 19 21.85 -0.73 -24.07
N ALA A 20 21.32 -0.96 -22.85
CA ALA A 20 22.05 -1.65 -21.79
C ALA A 20 22.38 -3.12 -22.13
N ARG A 21 21.59 -3.77 -22.98
CA ARG A 21 21.81 -5.14 -23.45
C ARG A 21 22.44 -5.23 -24.84
N GLY A 22 22.83 -4.09 -25.44
CA GLY A 22 23.47 -4.04 -26.74
C GLY A 22 22.58 -4.52 -27.89
N LEU A 23 21.25 -4.39 -27.74
CA LEU A 23 20.27 -4.85 -28.71
C LEU A 23 19.86 -3.73 -29.66
N SER A 24 19.73 -4.05 -30.95
CA SER A 24 19.44 -3.09 -32.02
C SER A 24 17.95 -2.99 -32.36
N SER A 25 17.11 -3.92 -31.89
CA SER A 25 15.67 -3.89 -32.12
C SER A 25 14.83 -4.38 -30.94
N TYR A 26 13.58 -3.93 -30.88
CA TYR A 26 12.60 -4.45 -29.91
C TYR A 26 12.21 -5.90 -30.19
N ALA A 27 12.37 -6.37 -31.43
CA ALA A 27 12.17 -7.78 -31.77
C ALA A 27 13.24 -8.64 -31.07
N ASP A 28 14.50 -8.21 -31.08
CA ASP A 28 15.58 -8.92 -30.37
C ASP A 28 15.37 -8.87 -28.86
N TYR A 29 14.87 -7.74 -28.33
CA TYR A 29 14.49 -7.64 -26.92
C TYR A 29 13.37 -8.61 -26.55
N TYR A 30 12.36 -8.78 -27.42
CA TYR A 30 11.32 -9.78 -27.23
C TYR A 30 11.88 -11.22 -27.25
N GLN A 31 12.81 -11.53 -28.15
CA GLN A 31 13.47 -12.84 -28.18
C GLN A 31 14.24 -13.10 -26.89
N LEU A 32 14.96 -12.10 -26.38
CA LEU A 32 15.65 -12.19 -25.10
C LEU A 32 14.66 -12.51 -23.97
N LEU A 33 13.58 -11.73 -23.85
CA LEU A 33 12.57 -11.92 -22.80
C LEU A 33 11.86 -13.27 -22.86
N LYS A 34 11.85 -13.94 -24.02
CA LYS A 34 11.12 -15.20 -24.20
C LYS A 34 11.98 -16.45 -24.07
N TYR A 35 13.25 -16.37 -24.49
CA TYR A 35 14.08 -17.57 -24.68
C TYR A 35 15.46 -17.49 -24.00
N SER A 36 15.85 -16.32 -23.47
CA SER A 36 17.15 -16.18 -22.81
C SER A 36 17.12 -16.70 -21.37
N PRO A 37 18.22 -17.26 -20.85
CA PRO A 37 18.40 -17.48 -19.41
C PRO A 37 18.28 -16.20 -18.57
N LEU A 38 18.52 -15.03 -19.18
CA LEU A 38 18.36 -13.71 -18.55
C LEU A 38 16.91 -13.21 -18.54
N ALA A 39 15.96 -13.98 -19.10
CA ALA A 39 14.57 -13.53 -19.28
C ALA A 39 13.93 -13.08 -17.96
N ILE A 40 14.14 -13.82 -16.86
CA ILE A 40 13.52 -13.49 -15.57
C ILE A 40 14.01 -12.13 -15.06
N GLU A 41 15.32 -11.89 -15.06
CA GLU A 41 15.92 -10.61 -14.65
C GLU A 41 15.46 -9.46 -15.56
N GLU A 42 15.45 -9.68 -16.87
CA GLU A 42 15.02 -8.65 -17.82
C GLU A 42 13.52 -8.35 -17.75
N TRP A 43 12.69 -9.33 -17.41
CA TRP A 43 11.27 -9.09 -17.15
C TRP A 43 11.08 -8.21 -15.92
N GLU A 44 11.85 -8.41 -14.84
CA GLU A 44 11.82 -7.54 -13.66
C GLU A 44 12.22 -6.11 -14.03
N GLU A 45 13.33 -5.95 -14.75
CA GLU A 45 13.84 -4.65 -15.21
C GLU A 45 12.86 -3.92 -16.14
N ALA A 46 12.25 -4.65 -17.08
CA ALA A 46 11.24 -4.11 -17.96
C ALA A 46 10.00 -3.65 -17.18
N ALA A 47 9.52 -4.47 -16.25
CA ALA A 47 8.36 -4.15 -15.43
C ALA A 47 8.56 -2.83 -14.66
N GLU A 48 9.75 -2.63 -14.06
CA GLU A 48 10.08 -1.40 -13.32
C GLU A 48 10.04 -0.12 -14.18
N LEU A 49 10.40 -0.21 -15.46
CA LEU A 49 10.37 0.95 -16.36
C LEU A 49 8.98 1.26 -16.88
N LEU A 50 8.13 0.24 -16.98
CA LEU A 50 6.79 0.36 -17.53
C LEU A 50 5.78 0.82 -16.48
N THR A 51 6.04 0.64 -15.20
CA THR A 51 5.21 1.16 -14.11
C THR A 51 5.38 2.68 -13.95
N THR A 52 4.26 3.42 -13.93
CA THR A 52 4.28 4.87 -13.65
C THR A 52 4.16 5.06 -12.14
N HIS A 53 5.24 5.50 -11.50
CA HIS A 53 5.28 5.75 -10.07
C HIS A 53 5.09 7.24 -9.78
N GLU A 54 3.85 7.72 -9.75
CA GLU A 54 3.57 9.07 -9.24
C GLU A 54 3.14 8.97 -7.78
N THR A 55 4.02 9.34 -6.87
CA THR A 55 3.76 9.35 -5.43
C THR A 55 4.47 10.55 -4.79
N TYR A 56 3.90 11.06 -3.70
CA TYR A 56 4.35 12.23 -2.97
C TYR A 56 3.68 12.22 -1.59
N PHE A 57 4.30 12.88 -0.62
CA PHE A 57 3.78 12.91 0.75
C PHE A 57 2.46 13.66 0.83
N PHE A 58 1.58 13.20 1.73
CA PHE A 58 0.29 13.82 2.01
C PHE A 58 -0.64 13.92 0.77
N ARG A 59 -0.64 12.89 -0.08
CA ARG A 59 -1.53 12.77 -1.23
C ARG A 59 -2.98 12.44 -0.81
N GLU A 60 -3.96 13.10 -1.44
CA GLU A 60 -5.41 12.99 -1.17
C GLU A 60 -5.76 13.37 0.27
N ASP A 61 -5.63 14.67 0.56
CA ASP A 61 -5.83 15.27 1.88
C ASP A 61 -7.14 14.87 2.57
N TYR A 62 -8.27 14.83 1.85
CA TYR A 62 -9.58 14.44 2.40
C TYR A 62 -9.56 13.04 3.06
N GLN A 63 -8.95 12.06 2.40
CA GLN A 63 -8.86 10.70 2.93
C GLN A 63 -7.87 10.61 4.10
N LEU A 64 -6.81 11.41 4.08
CA LEU A 64 -5.85 11.50 5.19
C LEU A 64 -6.48 12.15 6.43
N ARG A 65 -7.32 13.17 6.26
CA ARG A 65 -8.13 13.76 7.34
C ARG A 65 -9.11 12.75 7.90
N ALA A 66 -9.88 12.07 7.05
CA ALA A 66 -10.79 11.01 7.47
C ALA A 66 -10.05 9.89 8.23
N PHE A 67 -8.85 9.51 7.78
CA PHE A 67 -8.00 8.58 8.50
C PHE A 67 -7.58 9.11 9.88
N ALA A 68 -7.06 10.33 9.95
CA ALA A 68 -6.51 10.92 11.17
C ALA A 68 -7.59 11.27 12.21
N GLU A 69 -8.71 11.83 11.78
CA GLU A 69 -9.75 12.41 12.65
C GLU A 69 -10.86 11.42 13.01
N GLU A 70 -11.05 10.35 12.22
CA GLU A 70 -12.17 9.42 12.42
C GLU A 70 -11.68 7.97 12.59
N LEU A 71 -10.86 7.45 11.68
CA LEU A 71 -10.42 6.05 11.74
C LEU A 71 -9.43 5.80 12.88
N LEU A 72 -8.44 6.67 13.10
CA LEU A 72 -7.48 6.50 14.19
C LEU A 72 -8.14 6.48 15.57
N PRO A 73 -9.03 7.44 15.94
CA PRO A 73 -9.79 7.37 17.20
C PRO A 73 -10.62 6.08 17.33
N MET A 74 -11.36 5.71 16.28
CA MET A 74 -12.18 4.49 16.27
C MET A 74 -11.34 3.24 16.52
N LEU A 75 -10.15 3.17 15.92
CA LEU A 75 -9.23 2.05 16.12
C LEU A 75 -8.57 2.06 17.49
N ALA A 76 -8.19 3.23 18.02
CA ALA A 76 -7.62 3.34 19.35
C ALA A 76 -8.59 2.78 20.40
N GLU A 77 -9.88 3.09 20.30
CA GLU A 77 -10.91 2.54 21.19
C GLU A 77 -11.05 1.01 21.00
N ARG A 78 -11.27 0.56 19.76
CA ARG A 78 -11.54 -0.85 19.46
C ARG A 78 -10.39 -1.78 19.80
N LEU A 79 -9.15 -1.31 19.69
CA LEU A 79 -7.94 -2.12 19.83
C LEU A 79 -7.24 -1.93 21.19
N ALA A 80 -7.82 -1.11 22.09
CA ALA A 80 -7.23 -0.72 23.37
C ALA A 80 -6.78 -1.90 24.24
N SER A 81 -7.50 -3.02 24.19
CA SER A 81 -7.19 -4.22 24.99
C SER A 81 -5.90 -4.92 24.58
N ARG A 82 -5.52 -4.87 23.29
CA ARG A 82 -4.32 -5.55 22.77
C ARG A 82 -3.15 -4.62 22.48
N LYS A 83 -3.36 -3.31 22.49
CA LYS A 83 -2.35 -2.26 22.28
C LYS A 83 -1.41 -2.53 21.09
N ARG A 84 -1.98 -2.92 19.96
CA ARG A 84 -1.24 -3.22 18.74
C ARG A 84 -2.02 -2.71 17.54
N LEU A 85 -1.35 -2.10 16.58
CA LEU A 85 -1.95 -1.57 15.34
C LEU A 85 -1.12 -2.05 14.15
N GLN A 86 -1.77 -2.75 13.22
CA GLN A 86 -1.12 -3.22 11.98
C GLN A 86 -1.77 -2.56 10.76
N ILE A 87 -1.00 -1.73 10.06
CA ILE A 87 -1.42 -1.06 8.83
C ILE A 87 -0.59 -1.57 7.67
N TRP A 88 -1.22 -1.80 6.52
CA TRP A 88 -0.53 -2.18 5.30
C TRP A 88 -0.81 -1.17 4.17
N SER A 89 0.25 -0.51 3.68
CA SER A 89 0.25 0.26 2.43
C SER A 89 0.64 -0.67 1.28
N ALA A 90 -0.37 -1.14 0.55
CA ALA A 90 -0.26 -2.08 -0.56
C ALA A 90 -0.07 -1.30 -1.88
N GLY A 91 1.13 -1.42 -2.46
CA GLY A 91 1.56 -0.65 -3.63
C GLY A 91 2.17 0.69 -3.20
N CYS A 92 3.01 0.67 -2.17
CA CYS A 92 3.52 1.86 -1.50
C CYS A 92 4.49 2.69 -2.35
N SER A 93 4.88 2.21 -3.54
CA SER A 93 5.87 2.84 -4.40
C SER A 93 7.15 3.17 -3.60
N THR A 94 7.69 4.38 -3.73
CA THR A 94 8.90 4.85 -3.03
C THR A 94 8.69 5.18 -1.56
N GLY A 95 7.53 4.84 -0.96
CA GLY A 95 7.31 4.82 0.49
C GLY A 95 6.61 6.04 1.07
N GLU A 96 6.35 7.09 0.28
CA GLU A 96 5.71 8.33 0.77
C GLU A 96 4.37 8.08 1.47
N GLU A 97 3.52 7.19 0.94
CA GLU A 97 2.22 6.85 1.57
C GLU A 97 2.41 6.20 2.94
N ALA A 98 3.24 5.16 3.02
CA ALA A 98 3.52 4.45 4.28
C ALA A 98 4.09 5.40 5.35
N TYR A 99 4.98 6.29 4.95
CA TYR A 99 5.54 7.29 5.85
C TYR A 99 4.54 8.35 6.27
N THR A 100 3.70 8.85 5.36
CA THR A 100 2.59 9.76 5.71
C THR A 100 1.64 9.10 6.72
N ILE A 101 1.28 7.83 6.52
CA ILE A 101 0.45 7.07 7.47
C ILE A 101 1.12 7.03 8.85
N ALA A 102 2.41 6.68 8.92
CA ALA A 102 3.13 6.64 10.19
C ALA A 102 3.23 8.01 10.87
N MET A 103 3.46 9.09 10.10
CA MET A 103 3.44 10.47 10.61
C MET A 103 2.09 10.83 11.22
N LEU A 104 0.97 10.45 10.59
CA LEU A 104 -0.37 10.72 11.11
C LEU A 104 -0.67 9.90 12.37
N VAL A 105 -0.22 8.64 12.42
CA VAL A 105 -0.32 7.81 13.63
C VAL A 105 0.42 8.47 14.80
N LEU A 106 1.67 8.89 14.59
CA LEU A 106 2.46 9.59 15.61
C LEU A 106 1.87 10.95 15.98
N ALA A 107 1.37 11.71 15.00
CA ALA A 107 0.74 13.01 15.23
C ALA A 107 -0.49 12.92 16.14
N SER A 108 -1.22 11.79 16.09
CA SER A 108 -2.44 11.59 16.87
C SER A 108 -2.21 11.47 18.37
N GLY A 109 -1.04 10.96 18.80
CA GLY A 109 -0.77 10.62 20.21
C GLY A 109 -1.64 9.50 20.79
N LEU A 110 -2.49 8.86 19.99
CA LEU A 110 -3.47 7.88 20.47
C LEU A 110 -2.86 6.49 20.73
N PHE A 111 -1.67 6.23 20.18
CA PHE A 111 -1.02 4.91 20.15
C PHE A 111 0.29 4.87 20.94
N ASP A 112 0.46 5.78 21.90
CA ASP A 112 1.64 5.83 22.75
C ASP A 112 1.79 4.54 23.57
N GLY A 113 2.95 3.89 23.45
CA GLY A 113 3.23 2.61 24.09
C GLY A 113 2.56 1.40 23.44
N TRP A 114 2.03 1.53 22.22
CA TRP A 114 1.49 0.41 21.43
C TRP A 114 2.55 -0.19 20.50
N ASP A 115 2.38 -1.47 20.12
CA ASP A 115 3.09 -2.08 18.98
C ASP A 115 2.43 -1.60 17.68
N VAL A 116 2.95 -0.51 17.10
CA VAL A 116 2.49 0.03 15.82
C VAL A 116 3.40 -0.43 14.70
N ARG A 117 2.82 -1.00 13.65
CA ARG A 117 3.55 -1.39 12.43
C ARG A 117 2.83 -0.91 11.18
N VAL A 118 3.55 -0.15 10.36
CA VAL A 118 3.15 0.20 9.01
C VAL A 118 4.01 -0.59 8.04
N TYR A 119 3.40 -1.57 7.37
CA TYR A 119 4.07 -2.34 6.32
C TYR A 119 3.81 -1.71 4.97
N GLY A 120 4.84 -1.32 4.24
CA GLY A 120 4.77 -0.90 2.85
C GLY A 120 5.23 -2.00 1.92
N SER A 121 4.43 -2.37 0.93
CA SER A 121 4.84 -3.35 -0.08
C SER A 121 4.67 -2.84 -1.48
N ASP A 122 5.57 -3.23 -2.38
CA ASP A 122 5.50 -2.89 -3.80
C ASP A 122 6.14 -3.99 -4.65
N LEU A 123 5.75 -4.08 -5.92
CA LEU A 123 6.34 -5.02 -6.86
C LEU A 123 7.77 -4.61 -7.25
N SER A 124 8.04 -3.29 -7.30
CA SER A 124 9.30 -2.71 -7.74
C SER A 124 10.38 -2.78 -6.66
N LYS A 125 11.49 -3.49 -6.94
CA LYS A 125 12.65 -3.57 -6.03
C LYS A 125 13.27 -2.20 -5.84
N ARG A 126 13.33 -1.39 -6.90
CA ARG A 126 13.84 0.00 -6.85
C ARG A 126 13.01 0.88 -5.93
N CYS A 127 11.69 0.78 -6.00
CA CYS A 127 10.79 1.52 -5.14
C CYS A 127 10.98 1.14 -3.67
N ILE A 128 11.04 -0.16 -3.36
CA ILE A 128 11.30 -0.64 -2.00
C ILE A 128 12.69 -0.22 -1.49
N ALA A 129 13.72 -0.25 -2.33
CA ALA A 129 15.04 0.25 -1.96
C ALA A 129 15.02 1.77 -1.67
N ALA A 130 14.27 2.56 -2.44
CA ALA A 130 14.08 3.98 -2.18
C ALA A 130 13.31 4.23 -0.87
N ALA A 131 12.23 3.50 -0.63
CA ALA A 131 11.47 3.56 0.61
C ALA A 131 12.34 3.24 1.83
N ARG A 132 13.13 2.17 1.77
CA ARG A 132 14.08 1.82 2.85
C ARG A 132 15.16 2.88 3.07
N ARG A 133 15.64 3.53 2.00
CA ARG A 133 16.56 4.68 2.14
C ARG A 133 15.87 5.86 2.80
N GLY A 134 14.60 6.12 2.48
CA GLY A 134 13.79 7.18 3.08
C GLY A 134 14.36 8.58 2.87
N ILE A 135 14.99 8.82 1.71
CA ILE A 135 15.58 10.11 1.31
C ILE A 135 14.89 10.59 0.04
N TYR A 136 14.32 11.79 0.11
CA TYR A 136 13.42 12.33 -0.90
C TYR A 136 13.89 13.72 -1.36
N GLY A 137 13.61 14.02 -2.63
CA GLY A 137 13.90 15.33 -3.21
C GLY A 137 12.63 16.18 -3.33
N PRO A 138 12.73 17.41 -3.87
CA PRO A 138 11.65 18.40 -3.85
C PRO A 138 10.32 17.93 -4.46
N ALA A 139 10.37 17.06 -5.47
CA ALA A 139 9.18 16.53 -6.15
C ALA A 139 8.25 15.74 -5.20
N SER A 140 8.79 15.06 -4.20
CA SER A 140 8.00 14.30 -3.22
C SER A 140 7.25 15.21 -2.23
N PHE A 141 7.60 16.51 -2.17
CA PHE A 141 7.08 17.47 -1.18
C PHE A 141 6.08 18.48 -1.74
N ARG A 142 5.58 18.27 -2.95
CA ARG A 142 4.75 19.25 -3.69
C ARG A 142 3.49 19.72 -2.97
N THR A 143 2.96 18.95 -2.02
CA THR A 143 1.81 19.31 -1.18
C THR A 143 2.13 19.24 0.32
N THR A 144 3.40 19.11 0.68
CA THR A 144 3.82 19.01 2.08
C THR A 144 4.04 20.40 2.64
N THR A 145 3.36 20.71 3.75
CA THR A 145 3.50 22.00 4.43
C THR A 145 4.87 22.12 5.10
N GLU A 146 5.33 23.34 5.34
CA GLU A 146 6.63 23.57 5.99
C GLU A 146 6.63 23.10 7.45
N GLU A 147 5.48 23.14 8.12
CA GLU A 147 5.33 22.59 9.48
C GLU A 147 5.51 21.07 9.48
N ALA A 148 4.90 20.37 8.52
CA ALA A 148 5.06 18.93 8.38
C ALA A 148 6.50 18.55 8.00
N LYS A 149 7.14 19.33 7.12
CA LYS A 149 8.57 19.16 6.77
C LYS A 149 9.45 19.33 8.00
N GLY A 150 9.30 20.42 8.73
CA GLY A 150 10.12 20.74 9.90
C GLY A 150 9.96 19.74 11.05
N ARG A 151 8.78 19.09 11.16
CA ARG A 151 8.53 18.08 12.19
C ARG A 151 9.04 16.69 11.83
N TRP A 152 8.83 16.24 10.59
CA TRP A 152 8.98 14.82 10.23
C TRP A 152 10.18 14.50 9.36
N PHE A 153 10.96 15.51 8.97
CA PHE A 153 12.08 15.35 8.06
C PHE A 153 13.33 16.06 8.59
N VAL A 154 14.47 15.53 8.21
CA VAL A 154 15.79 16.09 8.51
C VAL A 154 16.57 16.30 7.21
N PRO A 155 17.44 17.32 7.13
CA PRO A 155 18.34 17.46 5.98
C PRO A 155 19.14 16.17 5.74
N ALA A 156 19.28 15.78 4.48
CA ALA A 156 19.99 14.58 4.08
C ALA A 156 20.80 14.81 2.80
N GLU A 157 21.79 13.96 2.58
CA GLU A 157 22.54 13.90 1.34
C GLU A 157 22.17 12.65 0.55
N LYS A 158 22.18 12.74 -0.78
CA LYS A 158 21.95 11.60 -1.66
C LYS A 158 23.20 11.34 -2.49
N ALA A 159 23.91 10.26 -2.18
CA ALA A 159 25.11 9.85 -2.91
C ALA A 159 24.84 9.73 -4.41
N GLY A 160 25.69 10.35 -5.23
CA GLY A 160 25.57 10.36 -6.69
C GLY A 160 24.45 11.25 -7.25
N ALA A 161 23.74 12.01 -6.40
CA ALA A 161 22.90 13.11 -6.86
C ALA A 161 23.76 14.38 -6.98
N GLY A 162 23.45 15.24 -7.97
CA GLY A 162 24.06 16.56 -8.09
C GLY A 162 23.66 17.49 -6.93
N SER A 163 24.04 18.76 -7.00
CA SER A 163 23.60 19.77 -6.04
C SER A 163 22.07 19.83 -5.97
N GLY A 164 21.50 19.52 -4.81
CA GLY A 164 20.06 19.58 -4.58
C GLY A 164 19.74 19.34 -3.11
N GLU A 165 18.63 19.92 -2.64
CA GLU A 165 18.13 19.68 -1.30
C GLU A 165 17.43 18.33 -1.24
N PHE A 166 17.91 17.46 -0.35
CA PHE A 166 17.28 16.20 -0.03
C PHE A 166 16.94 16.15 1.45
N PHE A 167 15.87 15.43 1.76
CA PHE A 167 15.37 15.29 3.11
C PHE A 167 15.18 13.82 3.43
N GLY A 168 15.67 13.41 4.60
CA GLY A 168 15.47 12.11 5.18
C GLY A 168 14.24 12.10 6.09
N VAL A 169 13.46 11.03 6.07
CA VAL A 169 12.37 10.81 7.04
C VAL A 169 12.96 10.63 8.44
N SER A 170 12.35 11.25 9.46
CA SER A 170 12.85 11.21 10.84
C SER A 170 12.94 9.78 11.39
N PRO A 171 13.89 9.48 12.30
CA PRO A 171 14.07 8.13 12.85
C PRO A 171 12.82 7.55 13.52
N GLU A 172 12.05 8.39 14.22
CA GLU A 172 10.80 7.99 14.89
C GLU A 172 9.73 7.51 13.91
N VAL A 173 9.54 8.19 12.78
CA VAL A 173 8.60 7.75 11.74
C VAL A 173 9.12 6.46 11.09
N ARG A 174 10.43 6.39 10.83
CA ARG A 174 11.06 5.19 10.23
C ARG A 174 10.92 3.95 11.10
N ALA A 175 10.95 4.10 12.41
CA ALA A 175 10.84 2.98 13.35
C ALA A 175 9.50 2.23 13.24
N LEU A 176 8.42 2.91 12.81
CA LEU A 176 7.11 2.29 12.59
C LEU A 176 7.04 1.56 11.24
N CYS A 177 7.91 1.89 10.28
CA CYS A 177 7.77 1.51 8.88
C CYS A 177 8.67 0.31 8.48
N HIS A 178 8.05 -0.68 7.85
CA HIS A 178 8.72 -1.89 7.35
C HIS A 178 8.41 -2.06 5.87
N PHE A 179 9.41 -2.39 5.05
CA PHE A 179 9.23 -2.46 3.59
C PHE A 179 9.62 -3.80 3.01
N GLY A 180 8.81 -4.35 2.11
CA GLY A 180 9.10 -5.62 1.41
C GLY A 180 8.62 -5.62 -0.03
N GLN A 181 9.38 -6.31 -0.89
CA GLN A 181 8.96 -6.54 -2.27
C GLN A 181 7.89 -7.63 -2.29
N MET A 182 6.73 -7.33 -2.90
CA MET A 182 5.64 -8.28 -2.97
C MET A 182 4.80 -8.10 -4.23
N ASN A 183 4.45 -9.22 -4.85
CA ASN A 183 3.38 -9.29 -5.84
C ASN A 183 2.07 -9.58 -5.10
N MET A 184 1.06 -8.73 -5.26
CA MET A 184 -0.24 -8.93 -4.58
C MET A 184 -1.04 -10.12 -5.12
N LEU A 185 -0.65 -10.65 -6.28
CA LEU A 185 -1.25 -11.85 -6.88
C LEU A 185 -0.56 -13.15 -6.44
N ASP A 186 0.49 -13.05 -5.61
CA ASP A 186 1.23 -14.17 -5.04
C ASP A 186 0.71 -14.44 -3.63
N ASP A 187 -0.24 -15.37 -3.51
CA ASP A 187 -0.92 -15.67 -2.25
C ASP A 187 0.09 -16.01 -1.15
N GLU A 188 1.07 -16.87 -1.40
CA GLU A 188 2.07 -17.30 -0.41
C GLU A 188 2.82 -16.11 0.21
N ARG A 189 3.24 -15.15 -0.62
CA ARG A 189 3.93 -13.95 -0.13
C ARG A 189 3.00 -13.05 0.69
N THR A 190 1.73 -12.92 0.31
CA THR A 190 0.78 -12.06 1.05
C THR A 190 0.48 -12.60 2.45
N HIS A 191 0.58 -13.92 2.68
CA HIS A 191 0.45 -14.49 4.03
C HIS A 191 1.54 -14.00 5.00
N LEU A 192 2.70 -13.54 4.51
CA LEU A 192 3.81 -13.05 5.34
C LEU A 192 3.53 -11.69 6.01
N VAL A 193 2.57 -10.91 5.50
CA VAL A 193 2.19 -9.60 6.07
C VAL A 193 1.43 -9.76 7.40
N GLY A 194 0.86 -10.93 7.66
CA GLY A 194 -0.02 -11.17 8.81
C GLY A 194 -1.43 -10.62 8.60
N ARG A 195 -2.19 -10.48 9.69
CA ARG A 195 -3.51 -9.85 9.65
C ARG A 195 -3.39 -8.34 9.90
N CYS A 196 -4.21 -7.55 9.21
CA CYS A 196 -4.14 -6.08 9.26
C CYS A 196 -5.43 -5.49 9.84
N ASP A 197 -5.29 -4.37 10.56
CA ASP A 197 -6.40 -3.52 11.00
C ASP A 197 -6.88 -2.60 9.88
N ILE A 198 -5.91 -2.07 9.13
CA ILE A 198 -6.14 -1.24 7.95
C ILE A 198 -5.27 -1.73 6.79
N ILE A 199 -5.84 -1.73 5.59
CA ILE A 199 -5.11 -1.79 4.33
C ILE A 199 -5.40 -0.52 3.53
N PHE A 200 -4.35 0.14 3.06
CA PHE A 200 -4.41 1.16 2.00
C PHE A 200 -3.99 0.50 0.69
N CYS A 201 -4.78 0.64 -0.36
CA CYS A 201 -4.41 0.22 -1.71
C CYS A 201 -4.91 1.26 -2.70
N ARG A 202 -4.13 2.33 -2.86
CA ARG A 202 -4.55 3.53 -3.60
C ARG A 202 -3.79 3.67 -4.90
N ASN A 203 -4.53 3.93 -5.98
CA ASN A 203 -4.03 4.12 -7.33
C ASN A 203 -3.24 2.91 -7.88
N VAL A 204 -3.60 1.70 -7.45
CA VAL A 204 -2.94 0.43 -7.84
C VAL A 204 -3.90 -0.49 -8.59
N LEU A 205 -5.15 -0.60 -8.13
CA LEU A 205 -6.16 -1.47 -8.72
C LEU A 205 -6.56 -1.05 -10.13
N ILE A 206 -6.35 0.22 -10.49
CA ILE A 206 -6.53 0.74 -11.85
C ILE A 206 -5.67 0.01 -12.90
N TYR A 207 -4.61 -0.68 -12.49
CA TYR A 207 -3.73 -1.45 -13.37
C TYR A 207 -4.18 -2.90 -13.60
N PHE A 208 -5.15 -3.40 -12.81
CA PHE A 208 -5.65 -4.77 -12.91
C PHE A 208 -6.92 -4.87 -13.75
N ASP A 209 -6.98 -5.92 -14.57
CA ASP A 209 -8.23 -6.40 -15.16
C ASP A 209 -9.20 -6.91 -14.08
N ALA A 210 -10.47 -7.11 -14.43
CA ALA A 210 -11.50 -7.47 -13.46
C ALA A 210 -11.19 -8.78 -12.69
N PRO A 211 -10.72 -9.88 -13.34
CA PRO A 211 -10.36 -11.11 -12.62
C PRO A 211 -9.23 -10.91 -11.61
N ARG A 212 -8.14 -10.25 -11.99
CA ARG A 212 -7.01 -10.00 -11.07
C ARG A 212 -7.39 -9.06 -9.94
N ARG A 213 -8.19 -8.04 -10.24
CA ARG A 213 -8.71 -7.12 -9.23
C ARG A 213 -9.52 -7.86 -8.18
N ARG A 214 -10.40 -8.79 -8.61
CA ARG A 214 -11.16 -9.65 -7.70
C ARG A 214 -10.23 -10.46 -6.79
N GLN A 215 -9.22 -11.12 -7.36
CA GLN A 215 -8.25 -11.90 -6.60
C GLN A 215 -7.56 -11.05 -5.51
N VAL A 216 -7.09 -9.85 -5.85
CA VAL A 216 -6.46 -8.93 -4.89
C VAL A 216 -7.44 -8.52 -3.79
N ILE A 217 -8.69 -8.21 -4.15
CA ILE A 217 -9.73 -7.83 -3.17
C ILE A 217 -10.06 -8.99 -2.22
N ASP A 218 -10.10 -10.23 -2.71
CA ASP A 218 -10.31 -11.42 -1.89
C ASP A 218 -9.17 -11.62 -0.91
N MET A 219 -7.93 -11.47 -1.39
CA MET A 219 -6.74 -11.50 -0.54
C MET A 219 -6.79 -10.41 0.53
N PHE A 220 -7.15 -9.16 0.19
CA PHE A 220 -7.32 -8.10 1.18
C PHE A 220 -8.40 -8.43 2.21
N HIS A 221 -9.54 -8.95 1.77
CA HIS A 221 -10.61 -9.37 2.66
C HIS A 221 -10.12 -10.45 3.63
N GLU A 222 -9.32 -11.42 3.18
CA GLU A 222 -8.71 -12.38 4.07
C GLU A 222 -7.75 -11.73 5.05
N ARG A 223 -6.82 -10.90 4.58
CA ARG A 223 -5.78 -10.27 5.42
C ARG A 223 -6.36 -9.32 6.46
N LEU A 224 -7.50 -8.69 6.19
CA LEU A 224 -8.16 -7.84 7.18
C LEU A 224 -8.73 -8.64 8.35
N VAL A 225 -8.54 -8.12 9.57
CA VAL A 225 -9.27 -8.59 10.75
C VAL A 225 -10.75 -8.26 10.62
N SER A 226 -11.59 -8.96 11.40
CA SER A 226 -13.01 -8.59 11.58
C SER A 226 -13.14 -7.11 11.94
N GLY A 227 -13.96 -6.35 11.21
CA GLY A 227 -14.09 -4.89 11.39
C GLY A 227 -12.90 -4.06 10.86
N GLY A 228 -11.92 -4.69 10.21
CA GLY A 228 -10.80 -3.99 9.59
C GLY A 228 -11.24 -3.17 8.36
N VAL A 229 -10.47 -2.15 8.01
CA VAL A 229 -10.83 -1.15 6.99
C VAL A 229 -9.90 -1.22 5.78
N LEU A 230 -10.48 -1.14 4.58
CA LEU A 230 -9.79 -1.01 3.31
C LEU A 230 -10.05 0.38 2.73
N LEU A 231 -8.98 1.13 2.50
CA LEU A 231 -9.01 2.42 1.81
C LEU A 231 -8.47 2.25 0.38
N LEU A 232 -9.26 2.70 -0.58
CA LEU A 232 -8.90 2.71 -2.00
C LEU A 232 -8.74 4.16 -2.49
N GLY A 233 -8.07 4.36 -3.62
CA GLY A 233 -7.93 5.67 -4.23
C GLY A 233 -9.24 6.13 -4.89
N HIS A 234 -9.36 7.44 -5.11
CA HIS A 234 -10.58 8.08 -5.60
C HIS A 234 -11.24 7.45 -6.84
N ALA A 235 -10.44 6.91 -7.78
CA ALA A 235 -10.94 6.32 -9.02
C ALA A 235 -11.24 4.80 -8.90
N GLU A 236 -11.09 4.22 -7.71
CA GLU A 236 -11.17 2.79 -7.48
C GLU A 236 -12.41 2.44 -6.67
N SER A 237 -13.08 1.37 -7.08
CA SER A 237 -14.31 0.94 -6.43
C SER A 237 -14.42 -0.58 -6.44
N LEU A 238 -15.03 -1.11 -5.38
CA LEU A 238 -15.42 -2.52 -5.29
C LEU A 238 -16.77 -2.80 -5.96
N LEU A 239 -17.48 -1.76 -6.43
CA LEU A 239 -18.74 -1.89 -7.16
C LEU A 239 -18.56 -2.85 -8.35
N ASN A 240 -19.43 -3.86 -8.42
CA ASN A 240 -19.40 -4.94 -9.42
C ASN A 240 -18.18 -5.89 -9.34
N VAL A 241 -17.35 -5.78 -8.30
CA VAL A 241 -16.20 -6.67 -8.09
C VAL A 241 -16.43 -7.56 -6.86
N SER A 242 -16.87 -7.00 -5.73
CA SER A 242 -17.12 -7.78 -4.51
C SER A 242 -18.24 -7.20 -3.65
N THR A 243 -18.99 -8.09 -3.00
CA THR A 243 -20.01 -7.78 -1.99
C THR A 243 -19.56 -8.18 -0.57
N ALA A 244 -18.29 -8.55 -0.39
CA ALA A 244 -17.76 -9.05 0.88
C ALA A 244 -17.47 -7.93 1.90
N PHE A 245 -17.50 -6.68 1.47
CA PHE A 245 -17.28 -5.51 2.32
C PHE A 245 -18.57 -4.73 2.49
N GLU A 246 -18.75 -4.14 3.67
CA GLU A 246 -19.75 -3.10 3.90
C GLU A 246 -19.13 -1.72 3.69
N LEU A 247 -19.97 -0.72 3.40
CA LEU A 247 -19.54 0.66 3.27
C LEU A 247 -19.52 1.33 4.65
N LEU A 248 -18.39 1.97 4.97
CA LEU A 248 -18.23 2.82 6.15
C LEU A 248 -18.17 4.28 5.68
N HIS A 249 -19.22 5.02 5.96
CA HIS A 249 -19.31 6.45 5.67
C HIS A 249 -18.53 7.25 6.72
N LEU A 250 -17.52 7.98 6.26
CA LEU A 250 -16.79 8.99 7.02
C LEU A 250 -17.31 10.38 6.60
N LYS A 251 -16.89 11.45 7.28
CA LYS A 251 -17.38 12.80 6.97
C LYS A 251 -17.02 13.23 5.55
N GLU A 252 -15.79 12.95 5.12
CA GLU A 252 -15.24 13.41 3.83
C GLU A 252 -14.90 12.25 2.88
N ASP A 253 -15.11 10.99 3.29
CA ASP A 253 -14.74 9.82 2.50
C ASP A 253 -15.71 8.65 2.69
N LEU A 254 -15.66 7.68 1.78
CA LEU A 254 -16.40 6.42 1.82
C LEU A 254 -15.41 5.27 1.69
N VAL A 255 -15.21 4.53 2.78
CA VAL A 255 -14.24 3.42 2.83
C VAL A 255 -14.95 2.08 2.98
N TYR A 256 -14.22 0.99 2.79
CA TYR A 256 -14.77 -0.36 2.88
C TYR A 256 -14.39 -0.99 4.21
N ARG A 257 -15.33 -1.64 4.88
CA ARG A 257 -15.08 -2.36 6.14
C ARG A 257 -15.37 -3.84 5.96
N LYS A 258 -14.50 -4.69 6.50
CA LYS A 258 -14.79 -6.11 6.64
C LYS A 258 -15.85 -6.29 7.72
N PRO A 259 -16.98 -6.95 7.44
CA PRO A 259 -18.04 -7.14 8.43
C PRO A 259 -17.51 -7.74 9.74
N LEU A 260 -18.12 -7.35 10.85
CA LEU A 260 -17.82 -7.97 12.13
C LEU A 260 -18.21 -9.46 12.05
N ALA A 261 -17.31 -10.35 12.47
CA ALA A 261 -17.67 -11.75 12.64
C ALA A 261 -18.83 -11.83 13.63
N SER A 262 -19.95 -12.41 13.20
CA SER A 262 -21.07 -12.71 14.09
C SER A 262 -20.52 -13.55 15.24
N GLY A 263 -20.50 -12.98 16.44
CA GLY A 263 -20.06 -13.69 17.64
C GLY A 263 -20.81 -15.01 17.71
N GLY A 264 -20.08 -16.12 17.71
CA GLY A 264 -20.66 -17.44 17.97
C GLY A 264 -21.26 -17.44 19.37
N GLY A 265 -22.54 -17.11 19.46
CA GLY A 265 -23.31 -17.20 20.68
C GLY A 265 -23.32 -18.66 21.14
N ALA A 266 -22.72 -18.91 22.30
CA ALA A 266 -22.85 -20.14 23.03
C ALA A 266 -24.34 -20.47 23.21
N GLY A 267 -24.80 -21.53 22.55
CA GLY A 267 -26.08 -22.16 22.85
C GLY A 267 -25.97 -22.96 24.15
N SER A 268 -26.02 -22.27 25.29
CA SER A 268 -26.46 -22.87 26.55
C SER A 268 -27.98 -22.68 26.66
N GLY A 269 -28.72 -23.79 26.66
CA GLY A 269 -30.19 -23.83 26.65
C GLY A 269 -30.88 -23.28 27.91
N PRO A 270 -32.18 -23.58 28.07
CA PRO A 270 -32.49 -24.62 29.04
C PRO A 270 -33.59 -25.60 28.61
N ASN A 271 -33.29 -26.88 28.87
CA ASN A 271 -34.12 -27.89 29.52
C ASN A 271 -35.57 -27.46 29.86
N THR A 272 -36.57 -28.04 29.20
CA THR A 272 -37.91 -28.21 29.76
C THR A 272 -38.19 -29.71 29.89
N GLY A 273 -38.27 -30.14 31.15
CA GLY A 273 -38.56 -31.51 31.52
C GLY A 273 -39.99 -31.91 31.15
N GLY A 274 -40.13 -33.14 30.66
CA GLY A 274 -41.41 -33.84 30.53
C GLY A 274 -41.45 -35.02 31.49
N GLY A 275 -41.93 -34.77 32.71
CA GLY A 275 -42.35 -35.81 33.65
C GLY A 275 -43.81 -36.19 33.38
N SER A 276 -44.00 -37.49 33.12
CA SER A 276 -45.15 -38.36 33.38
C SER A 276 -46.55 -37.75 33.60
N ARG A 277 -47.50 -38.19 32.77
CA ARG A 277 -48.69 -38.95 33.17
C ARG A 277 -49.26 -39.73 31.99
#